data_AF-A0A922WLU2-F1
#
_entry.id   AF-A0A922WLU2-F1
#
_cell.length_a   1.000
_cell.length_b   1.000
_cell.length_c   1.000
_cell.angle_alpha   90.00
_cell.angle_beta   90.00
_cell.angle_gamma   90.00
#
_symmetry.space_group_name_H-M   'P 1'
#
loop_
_entity.id
_entity.type
_entity.pdbx_description
1 polymer ?
#
loop_
_entity_poly.entity_id
_entity_poly.type
_entity_poly.pdbx_seq_one_letter_code
_entity_poly.pdbx_strand_id
1 'polypeptide(L)'
;MQAKQDLALAELDLKYCRVVSEIDGVVTRRNVNPGNFVQVGQSLMAIRSLKEIWVTANFKETQLAELRIGQRVQLELDMYGGRQKFNGRISGFLMGTGQTLALLPPQNATGNFIKIVQRLPVRIELIDYDPDKVPIFVGVSVVPYVYYREPPTGPDAGRILQPFQKLPEGPPVPTPDSP
;
A
#
# COMPACT_ATOMS: atom_id res chain seq x y z
N MET A 1 -50.83 10.18 -12.06
CA MET A 1 -49.43 9.68 -12.20
C MET A 1 -48.45 10.59 -11.45
N GLN A 2 -48.55 11.91 -11.57
CA GLN A 2 -47.71 12.91 -10.87
C GLN A 2 -47.57 12.67 -9.34
N ALA A 3 -48.69 12.61 -8.60
CA ALA A 3 -48.65 12.46 -7.15
C ALA A 3 -47.95 11.19 -6.64
N LYS A 4 -47.91 10.12 -7.45
CA LYS A 4 -47.16 8.90 -7.10
C LYS A 4 -45.66 9.08 -7.29
N GLN A 5 -45.23 9.84 -8.30
CA GLN A 5 -43.84 10.19 -8.48
C GLN A 5 -43.35 11.12 -7.36
N ASP A 6 -44.16 12.13 -7.01
CA ASP A 6 -43.79 13.08 -5.95
C ASP A 6 -43.66 12.39 -4.59
N LEU A 7 -44.56 11.43 -4.28
CA LEU A 7 -44.45 10.58 -3.10
C LEU A 7 -43.16 9.75 -3.12
N ALA A 8 -42.84 9.10 -4.25
CA ALA A 8 -41.66 8.27 -4.38
C ALA A 8 -40.36 9.08 -4.23
N LEU A 9 -40.33 10.34 -4.71
CA LEU A 9 -39.20 11.25 -4.53
C LEU A 9 -39.04 11.65 -3.06
N ALA A 10 -40.13 12.03 -2.39
CA ALA A 10 -40.09 12.39 -0.97
C ALA A 10 -39.63 11.22 -0.07
N GLU A 11 -40.04 10.00 -0.39
CA GLU A 11 -39.58 8.80 0.32
C GLU A 11 -38.07 8.54 0.11
N LEU A 12 -37.55 8.85 -1.08
CA LEU A 12 -36.13 8.72 -1.38
C LEU A 12 -35.31 9.78 -0.65
N ASP A 13 -35.77 11.04 -0.63
CA ASP A 13 -35.13 12.13 0.11
C ASP A 13 -35.05 11.83 1.61
N LEU A 14 -36.13 11.27 2.18
CA LEU A 14 -36.14 10.83 3.58
C LEU A 14 -35.12 9.72 3.85
N LYS A 15 -34.94 8.78 2.92
CA LYS A 15 -33.89 7.74 3.04
C LYS A 15 -32.49 8.35 3.02
N TYR A 16 -32.25 9.37 2.19
CA TYR A 16 -30.95 10.05 2.13
C TYR A 16 -30.62 10.87 3.37
N CYS A 17 -31.59 11.20 4.23
CA CYS A 17 -31.32 11.80 5.55
C CYS A 17 -30.60 10.83 6.51
N ARG A 18 -30.60 9.51 6.24
CA ARG A 18 -29.89 8.52 7.04
C ARG A 18 -28.58 8.11 6.36
N VAL A 19 -27.49 8.77 6.77
CA VAL A 19 -26.13 8.42 6.30
C VAL A 19 -25.61 7.22 7.09
N VAL A 20 -25.33 6.12 6.40
CA VAL A 20 -24.72 4.90 6.95
C VAL A 20 -23.33 4.68 6.36
N SER A 21 -22.45 3.97 7.07
CA SER A 21 -21.16 3.54 6.54
C SER A 21 -21.33 2.28 5.71
N GLU A 22 -20.61 2.18 4.60
CA GLU A 22 -20.54 0.95 3.78
C GLU A 22 -19.61 -0.10 4.40
N ILE A 23 -18.64 0.35 5.21
CA ILE A 23 -17.62 -0.50 5.82
C ILE A 23 -17.68 -0.46 7.35
N ASP A 24 -17.35 -1.59 7.97
CA ASP A 24 -16.99 -1.65 9.38
C ASP A 24 -15.67 -0.92 9.61
N GLY A 25 -15.59 -0.13 10.68
CA GLY A 25 -14.36 0.58 10.97
C GLY A 25 -14.46 1.56 12.13
N VAL A 26 -13.38 2.31 12.31
CA VAL A 26 -13.27 3.36 13.33
C VAL A 26 -13.39 4.72 12.67
N VAL A 27 -14.14 5.63 13.31
CA VAL A 27 -14.22 7.03 12.90
C VAL A 27 -12.89 7.71 13.22
N THR A 28 -12.10 8.01 12.19
CA THR A 28 -10.79 8.68 12.31
C THR A 28 -10.92 10.20 12.40
N ARG A 29 -11.96 10.75 11.77
CA ARG A 29 -12.25 12.18 11.80
C ARG A 29 -13.74 12.41 11.74
N ARG A 30 -14.22 13.36 12.54
CA ARG A 30 -15.61 13.83 12.56
C ARG A 30 -15.61 15.34 12.38
N ASN A 31 -16.26 15.82 11.32
CA ASN A 31 -16.34 17.24 10.97
C ASN A 31 -17.70 17.87 11.32
N VAL A 32 -18.62 17.10 11.91
CA VAL A 32 -19.99 17.55 12.20
C VAL A 32 -20.40 17.30 13.63
N ASN A 33 -21.12 18.26 14.21
CA ASN A 33 -21.71 18.17 15.53
C ASN A 33 -23.25 18.27 15.43
N PRO A 34 -23.99 17.84 16.47
CA PRO A 34 -25.42 18.07 16.52
C PRO A 34 -25.73 19.57 16.37
N GLY A 35 -26.71 19.90 15.52
CA GLY A 35 -27.10 21.28 15.21
C GLY A 35 -26.40 21.89 13.98
N ASN A 36 -25.41 21.22 13.37
CA ASN A 36 -24.84 21.66 12.11
C ASN A 36 -25.82 21.42 10.94
N PHE A 37 -25.99 22.44 10.10
CA PHE A 37 -26.55 22.26 8.75
C PHE A 37 -25.48 21.70 7.83
N VAL A 38 -25.84 20.65 7.08
CA VAL A 38 -24.93 19.93 6.18
C VAL A 38 -25.44 20.04 4.75
N GLN A 39 -24.51 20.17 3.80
CA GLN A 39 -24.83 20.20 2.38
C GLN A 39 -24.51 18.88 1.70
N VAL A 40 -25.19 18.61 0.58
CA VAL A 40 -24.91 17.43 -0.26
C VAL A 40 -23.45 17.48 -0.74
N GLY A 41 -22.75 16.36 -0.61
CA GLY A 41 -21.33 16.25 -0.95
C GLY A 41 -20.35 16.72 0.13
N GLN A 42 -20.83 17.27 1.25
CA GLN A 42 -19.97 17.63 2.37
C GLN A 42 -19.43 16.39 3.08
N SER A 43 -18.11 16.33 3.29
CA SER A 43 -17.48 15.25 4.05
C SER A 43 -17.76 15.38 5.55
N LEU A 44 -18.62 14.49 6.07
CA LEU A 44 -19.06 14.52 7.47
C LEU A 44 -18.11 13.76 8.40
N MET A 45 -17.70 12.57 7.98
CA MET A 45 -16.88 11.64 8.76
C MET A 45 -15.93 10.87 7.85
N ALA A 46 -14.76 10.52 8.38
CA ALA A 46 -13.83 9.61 7.74
C ALA A 46 -13.74 8.32 8.54
N ILE A 47 -14.15 7.20 7.94
CA ILE A 47 -14.16 5.88 8.56
C ILE A 47 -13.04 5.04 7.95
N ARG A 48 -12.35 4.28 8.79
CA ARG A 48 -11.24 3.40 8.37
C ARG A 48 -11.48 1.97 8.84
N SER A 49 -11.37 1.01 7.93
CA SER A 49 -11.41 -0.41 8.25
C SER A 49 -10.19 -0.83 9.07
N LEU A 50 -10.42 -1.68 10.07
CA LEU A 50 -9.37 -2.32 10.86
C LEU A 50 -9.01 -3.73 10.36
N LYS A 51 -9.83 -4.33 9.47
CA LYS A 51 -9.68 -5.73 9.07
C LYS A 51 -8.66 -5.91 7.94
N GLU A 52 -8.56 -4.93 7.04
CA GLU A 52 -7.68 -4.98 5.87
C GLU A 52 -6.46 -4.07 6.06
N ILE A 53 -5.58 -4.44 6.99
CA ILE A 53 -4.34 -3.69 7.23
C ILE A 53 -3.13 -4.40 6.63
N TRP A 54 -2.22 -3.60 6.07
CA TRP A 54 -0.92 -4.05 5.59
C TRP A 54 0.16 -3.09 6.05
N VAL A 55 1.39 -3.59 6.10
CA VAL A 55 2.58 -2.80 6.38
C VAL A 55 3.30 -2.52 5.07
N THR A 56 3.69 -1.26 4.85
CA THR A 56 4.58 -0.87 3.77
C THR A 56 5.97 -0.63 4.34
N ALA A 57 6.94 -1.44 3.91
CA ALA A 57 8.33 -1.35 4.35
C ALA A 57 9.25 -0.93 3.20
N ASN A 58 10.10 0.06 3.43
CA ASN A 58 11.02 0.58 2.41
C ASN A 58 12.37 -0.12 2.49
N PHE A 59 12.62 -1.06 1.58
CA PHE A 59 13.89 -1.80 1.50
C PHE A 59 14.85 -1.16 0.50
N LYS A 60 16.16 -1.28 0.76
CA LYS A 60 17.19 -0.83 -0.19
C LYS A 60 17.10 -1.67 -1.46
N GLU A 61 17.31 -1.07 -2.62
CA GLU A 61 17.34 -1.77 -3.92
C GLU A 61 18.21 -3.04 -3.92
N THR A 62 19.38 -2.96 -3.28
CA THR A 62 20.30 -4.11 -3.16
C THR A 62 19.71 -5.29 -2.36
N GLN A 63 18.80 -5.02 -1.44
CA GLN A 63 18.15 -6.04 -0.62
C GLN A 63 17.00 -6.73 -1.37
N LEU A 64 16.38 -6.06 -2.35
CA LEU A 64 15.28 -6.65 -3.14
C LEU A 64 15.72 -7.90 -3.92
N ALA A 65 17.01 -8.03 -4.24
CA ALA A 65 17.55 -9.20 -4.93
C ALA A 65 17.34 -10.52 -4.14
N GLU A 66 17.29 -10.46 -2.81
CA GLU A 66 17.09 -11.62 -1.92
C GLU A 66 15.62 -11.78 -1.47
N LEU A 67 14.80 -10.74 -1.65
CA LEU A 67 13.40 -10.76 -1.24
C LEU A 67 12.53 -11.50 -2.25
N ARG A 68 11.61 -12.32 -1.75
CA ARG A 68 10.65 -13.08 -2.57
C ARG A 68 9.25 -12.94 -1.99
N ILE A 69 8.25 -12.99 -2.87
CA ILE A 69 6.86 -13.09 -2.42
C ILE A 69 6.71 -14.36 -1.58
N GLY A 70 6.05 -14.20 -0.44
CA GLY A 70 5.74 -15.26 0.47
C GLY A 70 6.74 -15.53 1.58
N GLN A 71 7.85 -14.80 1.63
CA GLN A 71 8.79 -14.88 2.75
C GLN A 71 8.14 -14.40 4.05
N ARG A 72 8.49 -15.09 5.14
CA ARG A 72 8.06 -14.74 6.49
C ARG A 72 8.72 -13.44 6.94
N VAL A 73 7.92 -12.57 7.52
CA VAL A 73 8.36 -11.31 8.12
C VAL A 73 7.92 -11.27 9.57
N GLN A 74 8.83 -10.92 10.47
CA GLN A 74 8.50 -10.54 11.83
C GLN A 74 8.48 -9.01 11.89
N LEU A 75 7.38 -8.46 12.39
CA LEU A 75 7.15 -7.03 12.51
C LEU A 75 7.16 -6.65 13.98
N GLU A 76 8.02 -5.70 14.32
CA GLU A 76 8.12 -5.15 15.66
C GLU A 76 7.62 -3.70 15.63
N LEU A 77 6.58 -3.41 16.40
CA LEU A 77 5.95 -2.08 16.42
C LEU A 77 6.43 -1.29 17.63
N ASP A 78 6.91 -0.08 17.38
CA ASP A 78 7.38 0.85 18.41
C ASP A 78 6.26 1.21 19.41
N MET A 79 5.02 1.23 18.94
CA MET A 79 3.84 1.52 19.76
C MET A 79 3.68 0.56 20.95
N TYR A 80 4.12 -0.69 20.81
CA TYR A 80 4.10 -1.69 21.88
C TYR A 80 5.45 -1.83 22.60
N GLY A 81 6.35 -0.86 22.42
CA GLY A 81 7.68 -0.86 23.00
C GLY A 81 8.52 -2.08 22.59
N GLY A 82 8.31 -2.60 21.38
CA GLY A 82 9.02 -3.76 20.83
C GLY A 82 8.65 -5.13 21.43
N ARG A 83 7.77 -5.15 22.44
CA ARG A 83 7.41 -6.39 23.15
C ARG A 83 6.47 -7.29 22.34
N GLN A 84 5.60 -6.67 21.54
CA GLN A 84 4.64 -7.39 20.71
C GLN A 84 5.22 -7.62 19.32
N LYS A 85 5.37 -8.89 18.97
CA LYS A 85 5.81 -9.33 17.65
C LYS A 85 4.59 -9.72 16.83
N PHE A 86 4.50 -9.19 15.62
CA PHE A 86 3.48 -9.59 14.65
C PHE A 86 4.13 -10.44 13.58
N ASN A 87 3.44 -11.49 13.17
CA ASN A 87 3.86 -12.28 12.02
C ASN A 87 3.22 -11.67 10.78
N GLY A 88 3.99 -11.61 9.71
CA GLY A 88 3.53 -11.18 8.42
C GLY A 88 4.23 -11.92 7.31
N ARG A 89 3.85 -11.60 6.09
CA ARG A 89 4.36 -12.22 4.89
C ARG A 89 4.41 -11.21 3.75
N ILE A 90 5.49 -11.26 2.97
CA ILE A 90 5.62 -10.40 1.80
C ILE A 90 4.54 -10.80 0.80
N SER A 91 3.63 -9.88 0.48
CA SER A 91 2.57 -10.13 -0.50
C SER A 91 2.87 -9.54 -1.86
N GLY A 92 3.66 -8.47 -1.92
CA GLY A 92 4.06 -7.89 -3.21
C GLY A 92 5.03 -6.72 -3.11
N PHE A 93 5.51 -6.32 -4.28
CA PHE A 93 6.33 -5.12 -4.46
C PHE A 93 5.46 -4.08 -5.17
N LEU A 94 5.39 -2.86 -4.63
CA LEU A 94 4.64 -1.78 -5.28
C LEU A 94 5.47 -1.29 -6.47
N MET A 95 4.92 -1.41 -7.68
CA MET A 95 5.54 -0.89 -8.91
C MET A 95 5.38 0.63 -8.94
N GLY A 96 6.40 1.34 -8.48
CA GLY A 96 6.40 2.81 -8.48
C GLY A 96 7.43 3.35 -7.50
N THR A 97 8.67 3.52 -7.96
CA THR A 97 9.59 4.41 -7.26
C THR A 97 9.09 5.84 -7.49
N GLY A 98 8.86 6.60 -6.41
CA GLY A 98 8.39 8.00 -6.50
C GLY A 98 9.30 8.95 -7.29
N GLN A 99 10.45 8.47 -7.78
CA GLN A 99 11.41 9.19 -8.61
C GLN A 99 11.01 9.23 -10.10
N THR A 100 10.16 8.32 -10.59
CA THR A 100 9.70 8.33 -12.00
C THR A 100 8.53 9.29 -12.24
N LEU A 101 7.89 9.80 -11.18
CA LEU A 101 6.78 10.76 -11.22
C LEU A 101 7.20 12.19 -10.83
N ALA A 102 8.48 12.42 -10.54
CA ALA A 102 8.98 13.76 -10.25
C ALA A 102 9.07 14.56 -11.56
N LEU A 103 8.44 15.76 -11.59
CA LEU A 103 8.48 16.66 -12.74
C LEU A 103 9.92 17.11 -13.11
N LEU A 104 10.85 16.98 -12.17
CA LEU A 104 12.27 17.20 -12.36
C LEU A 104 13.04 15.96 -11.87
N PRO A 105 13.79 15.26 -12.74
CA PRO A 105 14.72 14.23 -12.29
C PRO A 105 15.82 14.88 -11.45
N PRO A 106 16.38 14.17 -10.44
CA PRO A 106 17.55 14.67 -9.73
C PRO A 106 18.68 14.92 -10.73
N GLN A 107 19.03 16.20 -10.96
CA GLN A 107 20.17 16.57 -11.77
C GLN A 107 21.45 16.26 -10.99
N ASN A 108 21.95 15.04 -11.10
CA ASN A 108 23.32 14.71 -10.73
C ASN A 108 24.26 15.15 -11.87
N ALA A 109 24.23 16.44 -12.22
CA ALA A 109 25.01 17.04 -13.30
C ALA A 109 26.27 17.71 -12.73
N THR A 110 27.24 16.91 -12.27
CA THR A 110 28.65 17.33 -12.09
C THR A 110 29.51 16.12 -11.78
N GLY A 111 30.06 15.46 -12.81
CA GLY A 111 31.32 14.68 -12.82
C GLY A 111 31.65 13.62 -11.75
N ASN A 112 30.84 13.43 -10.72
CA ASN A 112 31.05 12.51 -9.61
C ASN A 112 29.84 11.59 -9.55
N PHE A 113 29.98 10.39 -10.09
CA PHE A 113 28.95 9.35 -10.04
C PHE A 113 28.91 8.77 -8.62
N ILE A 114 28.18 9.42 -7.71
CA ILE A 114 27.88 8.84 -6.41
C ILE A 114 26.63 7.96 -6.58
N LYS A 115 26.80 6.64 -6.44
CA LYS A 115 25.68 5.68 -6.45
C LYS A 115 24.82 5.88 -5.20
N ILE A 116 23.69 6.55 -5.34
CA ILE A 116 22.69 6.71 -4.27
C ILE A 116 21.79 5.47 -4.28
N VAL A 117 21.75 4.73 -3.17
CA VAL A 117 20.86 3.57 -3.03
C VAL A 117 19.43 4.04 -2.85
N GLN A 118 18.57 3.71 -3.81
CA GLN A 118 17.13 3.97 -3.72
C GLN A 118 16.45 2.94 -2.82
N ARG A 119 15.33 3.34 -2.21
CA ARG A 119 14.48 2.43 -1.46
C ARG A 119 13.18 2.19 -2.20
N LEU A 120 12.75 0.93 -2.23
CA LEU A 120 11.49 0.53 -2.85
C LEU A 120 10.51 0.06 -1.77
N PRO A 121 9.23 0.47 -1.88
CA PRO A 121 8.19 0.04 -0.97
C PRO A 121 7.78 -1.41 -1.25
N VAL A 122 7.83 -2.24 -0.21
CA VAL A 122 7.40 -3.63 -0.18
C VAL A 122 6.18 -3.76 0.70
N ARG A 123 5.15 -4.45 0.19
CA ARG A 123 3.92 -4.71 0.93
C ARG A 123 4.04 -6.00 1.71
N ILE A 124 3.70 -5.93 2.99
CA ILE A 124 3.71 -7.04 3.95
C ILE A 124 2.31 -7.16 4.51
N GLU A 125 1.69 -8.32 4.31
CA GLU A 125 0.41 -8.67 4.92
C GLU A 125 0.64 -9.27 6.30
N LEU A 126 -0.24 -8.94 7.24
CA LEU A 126 -0.21 -9.50 8.58
C LEU A 126 -0.91 -10.86 8.59
N ILE A 127 -0.33 -11.82 9.31
CA ILE A 127 -0.88 -13.16 9.50
C ILE A 127 -1.48 -13.22 10.92
N ASP A 128 -2.69 -13.76 11.03
CA ASP A 128 -3.42 -13.93 12.30
C ASP A 128 -3.61 -12.62 13.10
N TYR A 129 -3.76 -11.50 12.39
CA TYR A 129 -4.01 -10.21 13.02
C TYR A 129 -5.45 -10.11 13.52
N ASP A 130 -5.58 -9.85 14.82
CA ASP A 130 -6.86 -9.64 15.50
C ASP A 130 -6.95 -8.18 15.98
N PRO A 131 -7.75 -7.33 15.31
CA PRO A 131 -7.89 -5.92 15.66
C PRO A 131 -8.52 -5.70 17.03
N ASP A 132 -9.30 -6.65 17.56
CA ASP A 132 -10.00 -6.49 18.83
C ASP A 132 -9.08 -6.73 20.02
N LYS A 133 -8.04 -7.56 19.85
CA LYS A 133 -7.03 -7.81 20.89
C LYS A 133 -5.88 -6.82 20.85
N VAL A 134 -5.36 -6.54 19.66
CA VAL A 134 -4.11 -5.80 19.49
C VAL A 134 -4.22 -4.83 18.30
N PRO A 135 -4.94 -3.71 18.45
CA PRO A 135 -5.21 -2.80 17.33
C PRO A 135 -3.95 -2.05 16.86
N ILE A 136 -3.61 -2.17 15.58
CA ILE A 136 -2.55 -1.39 14.95
C ILE A 136 -3.14 -0.12 14.33
N PHE A 137 -2.61 1.04 14.73
CA PHE A 137 -2.98 2.31 14.12
C PHE A 137 -2.15 2.58 12.85
N VAL A 138 -2.76 3.18 11.85
CA VAL A 138 -2.04 3.61 10.63
C VAL A 138 -1.13 4.79 10.96
N GLY A 139 0.06 4.78 10.36
CA GLY A 139 1.06 5.83 10.54
C GLY A 139 2.05 5.54 11.67
N VAL A 140 1.91 4.42 12.37
CA VAL A 140 2.91 3.96 13.33
C VAL A 140 4.17 3.46 12.63
N SER A 141 5.30 3.64 13.31
CA SER A 141 6.58 3.07 12.90
C SER A 141 6.65 1.58 13.20
N VAL A 142 7.33 0.85 12.33
CA VAL A 142 7.53 -0.59 12.44
C VAL A 142 8.90 -0.98 11.91
N VAL A 143 9.53 -1.92 12.59
CA VAL A 143 10.81 -2.52 12.18
C VAL A 143 10.52 -3.92 11.62
N PRO A 144 10.73 -4.14 10.30
CA PRO A 144 10.53 -5.44 9.67
C PRO A 144 11.81 -6.27 9.67
N TYR A 145 11.72 -7.52 10.13
CA TYR A 145 12.74 -8.55 10.04
C TYR A 145 12.31 -9.63 9.06
N VAL A 146 12.99 -9.73 7.91
CA VAL A 146 12.65 -10.72 6.88
C VAL A 146 13.55 -11.95 6.99
N TYR A 147 12.93 -13.13 7.07
CA TYR A 147 13.63 -14.41 7.08
C TYR A 147 13.86 -14.89 5.65
N TYR A 148 14.80 -14.27 4.95
CA TYR A 148 15.03 -14.48 3.51
C TYR A 148 15.64 -15.85 3.15
N ARG A 149 16.22 -16.56 4.14
CA ARG A 149 16.76 -17.92 3.98
C ARG A 149 15.71 -19.01 4.19
N GLU A 150 14.54 -18.67 4.75
CA GLU A 150 13.44 -19.61 4.95
C GLU A 150 12.65 -19.78 3.64
N PRO A 151 12.07 -20.97 3.40
CA PRO A 151 11.26 -21.20 2.22
C PRO A 151 10.02 -20.28 2.25
N PRO A 152 9.73 -19.56 1.15
CA PRO A 152 8.51 -18.77 1.07
C PRO A 152 7.29 -19.69 1.15
N THR A 153 6.26 -19.27 1.88
CA THR A 153 4.98 -20.01 2.02
C THR A 153 3.91 -19.31 1.15
N GLY A 154 2.72 -19.89 0.93
CA GLY A 154 1.46 -19.29 0.40
C GLY A 154 1.30 -19.08 -1.13
N PRO A 155 0.23 -18.41 -1.62
CA PRO A 155 -0.29 -18.53 -3.00
C PRO A 155 0.61 -18.11 -4.17
N ASP A 156 1.72 -17.40 -3.91
CA ASP A 156 2.71 -16.97 -4.93
C ASP A 156 4.16 -17.17 -4.44
N ALA A 157 4.36 -18.16 -3.57
CA ALA A 157 5.63 -18.43 -2.90
C ALA A 157 6.80 -18.56 -3.89
N GLY A 158 7.84 -17.72 -3.72
CA GLY A 158 9.08 -17.82 -4.47
C GLY A 158 9.10 -17.05 -5.80
N ARG A 159 7.99 -16.44 -6.21
CA ARG A 159 7.96 -15.62 -7.40
C ARG A 159 8.74 -14.32 -7.19
N ILE A 160 9.65 -14.02 -8.12
CA ILE A 160 10.17 -12.68 -8.35
C ILE A 160 9.17 -12.02 -9.31
N LEU A 161 8.65 -10.83 -9.00
CA LEU A 161 7.73 -10.15 -9.92
C LEU A 161 8.38 -9.72 -11.25
N GLN A 162 9.71 -9.82 -11.35
CA GLN A 162 10.45 -9.70 -12.59
C GLN A 162 11.19 -11.03 -12.87
N PRO A 163 10.72 -11.90 -13.78
CA PRO A 163 11.69 -12.56 -14.63
C PRO A 163 12.53 -11.44 -15.26
N PHE A 164 13.87 -11.55 -15.23
CA PHE A 164 14.71 -10.72 -16.08
C PHE A 164 14.14 -10.85 -17.50
N GLN A 165 13.45 -9.81 -18.00
CA GLN A 165 13.04 -9.83 -19.39
C GLN A 165 14.34 -9.75 -20.16
N LYS A 166 14.76 -10.87 -20.77
CA LYS A 166 15.91 -10.90 -21.67
C LYS A 166 15.65 -9.77 -22.65
N LEU A 167 16.52 -8.77 -22.66
CA LEU A 167 16.41 -7.66 -23.60
C LEU A 167 16.23 -8.29 -24.99
N PRO A 168 15.27 -7.80 -25.82
CA PRO A 168 15.21 -8.27 -27.19
C PRO A 168 16.60 -8.10 -27.79
N GLU A 169 17.14 -9.19 -28.34
CA GLU A 169 18.43 -9.12 -29.02
C GLU A 169 18.30 -8.03 -30.07
N GLY A 170 19.13 -6.97 -29.93
CA GLY A 170 19.10 -5.85 -30.85
C GLY A 170 19.30 -6.35 -32.29
N PRO A 171 18.84 -5.60 -33.30
CA PRO A 171 19.06 -5.98 -34.69
C PRO A 171 20.56 -6.23 -34.89
N PRO A 172 20.95 -7.26 -35.67
CA PRO A 172 22.35 -7.57 -35.91
C PRO A 172 23.05 -6.31 -36.40
N VAL A 173 24.17 -5.98 -35.76
CA VAL A 173 25.02 -4.85 -36.13
C VAL A 173 25.40 -5.03 -37.60
N PRO A 174 25.06 -4.09 -38.51
CA PRO A 174 25.49 -4.22 -39.90
C PRO A 174 27.02 -4.16 -39.92
N THR A 175 27.62 -5.20 -40.48
CA THR A 175 29.06 -5.26 -40.73
C THR A 175 29.44 -4.06 -41.59
N PRO A 176 30.51 -3.31 -41.29
CA PRO A 176 30.97 -2.27 -42.19
C PRO A 176 31.40 -2.94 -43.48
N ASP A 177 30.79 -2.54 -44.61
CA ASP A 177 31.29 -2.90 -45.93
C ASP A 177 32.76 -2.50 -46.00
N SER A 178 33.60 -3.50 -46.24
CA SER A 178 35.04 -3.28 -46.47
C SER A 178 35.22 -2.63 -47.85
N PRO A 179 36.22 -1.74 -48.00
CA PRO A 179 36.41 -0.89 -49.18
C PRO A 179 36.72 -1.66 -50.47
#